data_AF-A0A7C2BD54-F1
#
_entry.id   AF-A0A7C2BD54-F1
#
_cell.length_a   1.000
_cell.length_b   1.000
_cell.length_c   1.000
_cell.angle_alpha   90.00
_cell.angle_beta   90.00
_cell.angle_gamma   90.00
#
_symmetry.space_group_name_H-M   'P 1'
#
loop_
_entity.id
_entity.type
_entity.pdbx_description
1 polymer ?
#
loop_
_entity_poly.entity_id
_entity_poly.type
_entity_poly.pdbx_seq_one_letter_code
_entity_poly.pdbx_strand_id
1 'polypeptide(L)'
;MINNMLIALLLSVSAGFGSWLPITSQKPAPAEVAIRADGDQATIIEIGLPGLDMSRELISGQIWTVVQIPGEPAQTGEVGRPQLPVIIRNIALPDQAIADLEVIVTEFET
;
A
#
# COMPACT_ATOMS: atom_id res chain seq x y z
N MET A 1 -42.22 -20.65 2.79
CA MET A 1 -41.42 -20.42 1.56
C MET A 1 -40.86 -18.99 1.45
N ILE A 2 -41.59 -17.94 1.87
CA ILE A 2 -41.13 -16.52 1.80
C ILE A 2 -39.84 -16.26 2.63
N ASN A 3 -39.68 -16.93 3.78
CA ASN A 3 -38.54 -16.70 4.68
C ASN A 3 -37.17 -17.10 4.08
N ASN A 4 -37.11 -18.17 3.29
CA ASN A 4 -35.85 -18.64 2.71
C ASN A 4 -35.38 -17.75 1.54
N MET A 5 -36.31 -17.07 0.87
CA MET A 5 -36.01 -16.15 -0.23
C MET A 5 -35.42 -14.83 0.27
N LEU A 6 -35.84 -14.38 1.45
CA LEU A 6 -35.31 -13.18 2.11
C LEU A 6 -33.86 -13.39 2.58
N ILE A 7 -33.55 -14.57 3.15
CA ILE A 7 -32.21 -14.93 3.62
C ILE A 7 -31.20 -14.99 2.45
N ALA A 8 -31.60 -15.55 1.31
CA ALA A 8 -30.77 -15.58 0.11
C ALA A 8 -30.48 -14.17 -0.46
N LEU A 9 -31.43 -13.24 -0.34
CA LEU A 9 -31.29 -11.85 -0.78
C LEU A 9 -30.43 -11.00 0.18
N LEU A 10 -30.42 -11.32 1.46
CA LEU A 10 -29.60 -10.62 2.46
C LEU A 10 -28.12 -11.04 2.43
N LEU A 11 -27.82 -12.26 1.98
CA LEU A 11 -26.43 -12.76 1.87
C LEU A 11 -25.67 -12.16 0.67
N SER A 12 -26.36 -11.72 -0.38
CA SER A 12 -25.73 -11.19 -1.61
C SER A 12 -25.19 -9.75 -1.49
N VAL A 13 -25.58 -8.99 -0.45
CA VAL A 13 -25.13 -7.59 -0.26
C VAL A 13 -23.84 -7.50 0.58
N SER A 14 -23.31 -8.63 1.05
CA SER A 14 -22.13 -8.70 1.91
C SER A 14 -20.79 -8.72 1.17
N ALA A 15 -20.77 -8.51 -0.16
CA ALA A 15 -19.53 -8.29 -0.89
C ALA A 15 -18.93 -6.94 -0.44
N GLY A 16 -18.06 -6.99 0.57
CA GLY A 16 -17.29 -5.85 1.02
C GLY A 16 -16.52 -5.26 -0.16
N PHE A 17 -16.88 -4.04 -0.53
CA PHE A 17 -16.23 -3.31 -1.62
C PHE A 17 -14.83 -2.91 -1.15
N GLY A 18 -13.85 -3.78 -1.39
CA GLY A 18 -12.47 -3.33 -1.58
C GLY A 18 -12.45 -2.43 -2.81
N SER A 19 -12.06 -1.17 -2.63
CA SER A 19 -11.95 -0.22 -3.73
C SER A 19 -10.50 0.04 -4.04
N TRP A 20 -10.09 -0.26 -5.27
CA TRP A 20 -8.79 0.13 -5.80
C TRP A 20 -8.76 1.65 -6.02
N LEU A 21 -7.75 2.31 -5.48
CA LEU A 21 -7.43 3.71 -5.76
C LEU A 21 -6.28 3.74 -6.77
N PRO A 22 -6.55 3.96 -8.07
CA PRO A 22 -5.50 4.06 -9.08
C PRO A 22 -4.66 5.32 -8.84
N ILE A 23 -3.34 5.19 -8.96
CA ILE A 23 -2.41 6.33 -9.03
C ILE A 23 -1.85 6.42 -10.44
N THR A 24 -1.15 5.38 -10.90
CA THR A 24 -0.62 5.29 -12.29
C THR A 24 -1.18 4.11 -13.08
N SER A 25 -1.95 3.20 -12.44
CA SER A 25 -2.55 2.02 -13.08
C SER A 25 -4.01 1.83 -12.70
N GLN A 26 -4.82 1.46 -13.69
CA GLN A 26 -6.24 1.11 -13.51
C GLN A 26 -6.46 -0.28 -12.90
N LYS A 27 -5.41 -1.10 -12.80
CA LYS A 27 -5.48 -2.45 -12.24
C LYS A 27 -4.64 -2.53 -10.97
N PRO A 28 -5.12 -3.24 -9.93
CA PRO A 28 -4.31 -3.57 -8.76
C PRO A 28 -2.99 -4.21 -9.16
N ALA A 29 -1.89 -3.62 -8.73
CA ALA A 29 -0.54 -4.11 -8.99
C ALA A 29 0.39 -3.74 -7.82
N PRO A 30 1.37 -4.60 -7.50
CA PRO A 30 2.39 -4.28 -6.49
C PRO A 30 3.22 -3.05 -6.86
N ALA A 31 3.87 -2.45 -5.86
CA ALA A 31 4.85 -1.41 -6.10
C ALA A 31 6.01 -1.93 -6.97
N GLU A 32 6.41 -1.14 -7.95
CA GLU A 32 7.57 -1.43 -8.78
C GLU A 32 8.79 -0.78 -8.14
N VAL A 33 9.85 -1.55 -7.91
CA VAL A 33 11.10 -1.03 -7.35
C VAL A 33 12.23 -1.41 -8.28
N ALA A 34 12.93 -0.42 -8.82
CA ALA A 34 14.02 -0.59 -9.76
C ALA A 34 15.25 0.18 -9.31
N ILE A 35 16.43 -0.43 -9.43
CA ILE A 35 17.71 0.27 -9.28
C ILE A 35 18.03 0.91 -10.63
N ARG A 36 18.09 2.24 -10.67
CA ARG A 36 18.39 3.01 -11.90
C ARG A 36 19.87 3.24 -12.08
N ALA A 37 20.59 3.44 -10.98
CA ALA A 37 22.03 3.52 -10.97
C ALA A 37 22.56 2.90 -9.67
N ASP A 38 23.70 2.24 -9.76
CA ASP A 38 24.41 1.72 -8.62
C ASP A 38 25.90 2.01 -8.80
N GLY A 39 26.49 2.66 -7.81
CA GLY A 39 27.89 3.05 -7.84
C GLY A 39 28.44 3.24 -6.43
N ASP A 40 29.76 3.40 -6.33
CA ASP A 40 30.50 3.36 -5.06
C ASP A 40 30.07 4.42 -4.03
N GLN A 41 29.39 5.49 -4.46
CA GLN A 41 28.94 6.59 -3.60
C GLN A 41 27.43 6.72 -3.46
N ALA A 42 26.66 6.14 -4.38
CA ALA A 42 25.21 6.30 -4.40
C ALA A 42 24.53 5.17 -5.16
N THR A 43 23.37 4.75 -4.63
CA THR A 43 22.42 3.89 -5.33
C THR A 43 21.15 4.69 -5.57
N ILE A 44 20.77 4.86 -6.84
CA ILE A 44 19.52 5.52 -7.23
C ILE A 44 18.44 4.47 -7.36
N ILE A 45 17.42 4.59 -6.51
CA ILE A 45 16.27 3.69 -6.48
C ILE A 45 15.05 4.46 -6.99
N GLU A 46 14.39 3.89 -7.97
CA GLU A 46 13.08 4.35 -8.43
C GLU A 46 11.99 3.47 -7.84
N ILE A 47 10.95 4.10 -7.32
CA ILE A 47 9.79 3.46 -6.74
C ILE A 47 8.55 3.93 -7.51
N GLY A 48 7.94 3.01 -8.24
CA GLY A 48 6.66 3.19 -8.92
C GLY A 48 5.51 2.68 -8.05
N LEU A 49 4.49 3.51 -7.86
CA LEU A 49 3.27 3.16 -7.13
C LEU A 49 2.07 3.11 -8.09
N PRO A 50 1.61 1.92 -8.52
CA PRO A 50 0.46 1.78 -9.41
C PRO A 50 -0.84 2.28 -8.81
N GLY A 51 -1.00 2.11 -7.50
CA GLY A 51 -2.18 2.51 -6.74
C GLY A 51 -2.22 1.85 -5.36
N LEU A 52 -3.37 1.96 -4.69
CA LEU A 52 -3.58 1.48 -3.32
C LEU A 52 -4.87 0.68 -3.24
N ASP A 53 -4.85 -0.42 -2.50
CA ASP A 53 -6.05 -1.13 -2.07
C ASP A 53 -6.65 -0.43 -0.86
N MET A 54 -7.96 -0.15 -0.91
CA MET A 54 -8.70 0.39 0.23
C MET A 54 -9.79 -0.60 0.65
N SER A 55 -9.78 -1.01 1.91
CA SER A 55 -10.81 -1.86 2.52
C SER A 55 -11.48 -1.12 3.68
N ARG A 56 -12.67 -1.58 4.07
CA ARG A 56 -13.33 -1.16 5.31
C ARG A 56 -13.27 -2.28 6.32
N GLU A 57 -12.74 -2.00 7.49
CA GLU A 57 -12.54 -2.99 8.55
C GLU A 57 -13.15 -2.52 9.87
N LEU A 58 -13.78 -3.45 10.60
CA LEU A 58 -14.33 -3.18 11.93
C LEU A 58 -13.23 -3.37 12.98
N ILE A 59 -12.70 -2.27 13.51
CA ILE A 59 -11.62 -2.28 14.50
C ILE A 59 -12.15 -1.59 15.77
N SER A 60 -12.18 -2.33 16.88
CA SER A 60 -12.66 -1.84 18.18
C SER A 60 -14.08 -1.24 18.14
N GLY A 61 -14.98 -1.86 17.36
CA GLY A 61 -16.38 -1.43 17.26
C GLY A 61 -16.62 -0.23 16.34
N GLN A 62 -15.58 0.30 15.68
CA GLN A 62 -15.68 1.37 14.70
C GLN A 62 -15.22 0.88 13.33
N ILE A 63 -15.89 1.33 12.27
CA ILE A 63 -15.47 1.03 10.90
C ILE A 63 -14.36 2.01 10.51
N TRP A 64 -13.23 1.47 10.08
CA TRP A 64 -12.07 2.22 9.60
C TRP A 64 -11.82 1.92 8.12
N THR A 65 -11.24 2.88 7.41
CA THR A 65 -10.65 2.63 6.10
C THR A 65 -9.22 2.17 6.31
N VAL A 66 -8.88 1.00 5.78
CA VAL A 66 -7.52 0.47 5.79
C VAL A 66 -6.97 0.61 4.37
N VAL A 67 -5.74 1.12 4.27
CA VAL A 67 -5.06 1.38 3.00
C VAL A 67 -3.83 0.47 2.93
N GLN A 68 -3.66 -0.20 1.80
CA GLN A 68 -2.58 -1.17 1.57
C GLN A 68 -1.96 -0.96 0.19
N ILE A 69 -0.66 -1.25 0.07
CA ILE A 69 0.00 -1.40 -1.22
C ILE A 69 -0.01 -2.91 -1.52
N PRO A 70 -0.50 -3.35 -2.70
CA PRO A 70 -0.53 -4.77 -3.01
C PRO A 70 0.86 -5.42 -2.89
N GLY A 71 0.96 -6.53 -2.17
CA GLY A 71 2.23 -7.24 -1.95
C GLY A 71 3.17 -6.63 -0.91
N GLU A 72 2.83 -5.49 -0.31
CA GLU A 72 3.63 -4.82 0.73
C GLU A 72 2.83 -4.78 2.05
N PRO A 73 3.00 -5.78 2.94
CA PRO A 73 2.17 -5.91 4.15
C PRO A 73 2.58 -4.94 5.27
N ALA A 74 3.70 -4.23 5.13
CA ALA A 74 4.23 -3.39 6.18
C ALA A 74 3.43 -2.08 6.32
N GLN A 75 3.23 -1.65 7.55
CA GLN A 75 2.54 -0.41 7.89
C GLN A 75 3.27 0.35 9.01
N THR A 76 3.03 1.66 9.10
CA THR A 76 3.43 2.46 10.27
C THR A 76 2.67 2.01 11.53
N GLY A 77 3.28 2.17 12.71
CA GLY A 77 2.80 1.54 13.95
C GLY A 77 2.62 2.45 15.16
N GLU A 78 2.60 3.78 14.98
CA GLU A 78 2.46 4.70 16.10
C GLU A 78 1.05 4.68 16.71
N VAL A 79 0.96 4.40 18.01
CA VAL A 79 -0.32 4.32 18.72
C VAL A 79 -1.04 5.67 18.67
N GLY A 80 -2.30 5.64 18.23
CA GLY A 80 -3.14 6.83 18.10
C GLY A 80 -2.91 7.65 16.82
N ARG A 81 -2.02 7.18 15.92
CA ARG A 81 -1.84 7.76 14.58
C ARG A 81 -2.46 6.87 13.50
N PRO A 82 -2.83 7.44 12.33
CA PRO A 82 -3.21 6.64 11.17
C PRO A 82 -2.08 5.69 10.76
N GLN A 83 -2.45 4.44 10.48
CA GLN A 83 -1.54 3.48 9.87
C GLN A 83 -1.43 3.76 8.38
N LEU A 84 -0.22 3.88 7.88
CA LEU A 84 0.08 4.10 6.46
C LEU A 84 0.88 2.91 5.94
N PRO A 85 0.61 2.41 4.72
CA PRO A 85 1.43 1.37 4.12
C PRO A 85 2.83 1.90 3.82
N VAL A 86 3.84 1.04 3.96
CA VAL A 86 5.25 1.38 3.71
C VAL A 86 5.92 0.33 2.84
N ILE A 87 6.82 0.77 1.96
CA ILE A 87 7.68 -0.10 1.16
C ILE A 87 9.02 -0.22 1.89
N ILE A 88 9.42 -1.44 2.23
CA ILE A 88 10.69 -1.71 2.93
C ILE A 88 11.63 -2.40 1.97
N ARG A 89 12.85 -1.87 1.83
CA ARG A 89 13.94 -2.48 1.06
C ARG A 89 15.22 -2.43 1.84
N ASN A 90 16.04 -3.46 1.67
CA ASN A 90 17.36 -3.54 2.27
C ASN A 90 18.39 -3.13 1.22
N ILE A 91 19.32 -2.27 1.62
CA ILE A 91 20.43 -1.80 0.78
C ILE A 91 21.72 -2.17 1.52
N ALA A 92 22.68 -2.75 0.80
CA ALA A 92 24.00 -3.00 1.35
C ALA A 92 24.81 -1.70 1.33
N LEU A 93 25.47 -1.41 2.45
CA LEU A 93 26.37 -0.25 2.57
C LEU A 93 27.79 -0.76 2.83
N PRO A 94 28.83 -0.09 2.30
CA PRO A 94 30.20 -0.40 2.66
C PRO A 94 30.46 -0.24 4.16
N ASP A 95 31.46 -0.96 4.67
CA ASP A 95 31.87 -0.84 6.07
C ASP A 95 32.22 0.61 6.40
N GLN A 96 31.71 1.09 7.54
CA GLN A 96 31.89 2.46 8.05
C GLN A 96 31.26 3.57 7.18
N ALA A 97 30.50 3.24 6.13
CA ALA A 97 29.74 4.23 5.39
C ALA A 97 28.64 4.85 6.27
N ILE A 98 28.41 6.15 6.09
CA ILE A 98 27.26 6.86 6.64
C ILE A 98 26.29 7.07 5.48
N ALA A 99 25.08 6.54 5.61
CA ALA A 99 24.04 6.75 4.62
C ALA A 99 23.33 8.09 4.86
N ASP A 100 23.06 8.78 3.75
CA ASP A 100 22.10 9.87 3.68
C ASP A 100 21.05 9.52 2.63
N LEU A 101 19.81 9.99 2.84
CA LEU A 101 18.69 9.72 1.95
C LEU A 101 18.15 11.04 1.42
N GLU A 102 18.19 11.19 0.11
CA GLU A 102 17.62 12.35 -0.59
C GLU A 102 16.52 11.89 -1.56
N VAL A 103 15.40 12.62 -1.55
CA VAL A 103 14.34 12.44 -2.55
C VAL A 103 14.68 13.34 -3.75
N ILE A 104 15.18 12.72 -4.83
CA ILE A 104 15.65 13.45 -6.02
C ILE A 104 14.47 13.98 -6.84
N VAL A 105 13.45 13.14 -7.06
CA VAL A 105 12.28 13.46 -7.89
C VAL A 105 11.03 12.88 -7.22
N THR A 106 9.91 13.57 -7.35
CA THR A 106 8.60 13.04 -7.00
C THR A 106 7.59 13.47 -8.05
N GLU A 107 6.86 12.51 -8.59
CA GLU A 107 5.82 12.74 -9.59
C GLU A 107 4.50 12.18 -9.06
N PHE A 108 3.42 12.92 -9.27
CA PHE A 108 2.08 12.54 -8.87
C PHE A 108 1.13 12.76 -10.05
N GLU A 109 0.26 11.80 -10.33
CA GLU A 109 -0.90 12.03 -11.20
C GLU A 109 -2.07 12.52 -10.33
N THR A 110 -2.65 13.66 -10.69
CA THR A 110 -3.83 14.28 -10.04
C THR A 110 -5.06 14.20 -10.91
#